data_AF-A0A8T3TK80-F1
#
_entry.id   AF-A0A8T3TK80-F1
#
_cell.length_a   1.000
_cell.length_b   1.000
_cell.length_c   1.000
_cell.angle_alpha   90.00
_cell.angle_beta   90.00
_cell.angle_gamma   90.00
#
_symmetry.space_group_name_H-M   'P 1'
#
loop_
_entity.id
_entity.type
_entity.pdbx_description
1 polymer ?
#
loop_
_entity_poly.entity_id
_entity_poly.type
_entity_poly.pdbx_seq_one_letter_code
_entity_poly.pdbx_strand_id
1 'polypeptide(L)'
;REQVSATARWVRREGASVLRGGAFKPRTSPYQFQGLGIEGLELLAEAGAGTGLPVVSEVTDPGQVEVFDQHVDMLQVGSRNMHNFVLLRAVGQSRKPVLLKRGFGATIEEWLMAAEYILSSGNPNVILCERGIRTFEPSTRNTLDLTAVPVLRELTHLPIVIDPSHGTGHRSLVRPMALAAAAVGADGLIIEVHPDPPRARSDADQSLSFPEFGDLMDDLRRLEYLREPVAAVAPPSVAAPVELERLRDRIDDVDARLAALLEERAHLAVAVQQTRSSGDHGHDVARERALLERAAASEGSVLSAQEREMVFGSILRASRSAQRRSSAAAEKTAGIEVAASGSGPAA
;
A
#
# COMPACT_ATOMS: atom_id res chain seq x y z
N ARG A 1 -25.27 -8.78 4.50
CA ARG A 1 -25.56 -7.91 3.34
C ARG A 1 -24.96 -6.51 3.50
N GLU A 2 -25.50 -5.63 4.35
CA GLU A 2 -25.03 -4.23 4.45
C GLU A 2 -23.53 -4.10 4.73
N GLN A 3 -22.98 -4.92 5.66
CA GLN A 3 -21.56 -4.93 6.00
C GLN A 3 -20.65 -5.15 4.78
N VAL A 4 -20.94 -6.14 3.92
CA VAL A 4 -20.10 -6.47 2.76
C VAL A 4 -20.25 -5.41 1.67
N SER A 5 -21.48 -4.93 1.43
CA SER A 5 -21.73 -3.89 0.42
C SER A 5 -21.09 -2.55 0.80
N ALA A 6 -21.14 -2.17 2.08
CA ALA A 6 -20.47 -0.97 2.58
C ALA A 6 -18.95 -1.08 2.46
N THR A 7 -18.38 -2.24 2.83
CA THR A 7 -16.95 -2.52 2.70
C THR A 7 -16.51 -2.45 1.24
N ALA A 8 -17.22 -3.12 0.33
CA ALA A 8 -16.89 -3.14 -1.10
C ALA A 8 -16.86 -1.74 -1.70
N ARG A 9 -17.86 -0.90 -1.40
CA ARG A 9 -17.89 0.50 -1.86
C ARG A 9 -16.71 1.31 -1.32
N TRP A 10 -16.41 1.15 -0.02
CA TRP A 10 -15.31 1.88 0.60
C TRP A 10 -13.96 1.47 -0.01
N VAL A 11 -13.64 0.17 -0.03
CA VAL A 11 -12.34 -0.28 -0.53
C VAL A 11 -12.15 0.03 -2.02
N ARG A 12 -13.23 -0.05 -2.84
CA ARG A 12 -13.19 0.37 -4.24
C ARG A 12 -12.81 1.85 -4.37
N ARG A 13 -13.42 2.72 -3.56
CA ARG A 13 -13.14 4.16 -3.57
C ARG A 13 -11.69 4.47 -3.20
N GLU A 14 -11.13 3.73 -2.24
CA GLU A 14 -9.73 3.89 -1.82
C GLU A 14 -8.71 3.24 -2.79
N GLY A 15 -9.17 2.61 -3.87
CA GLY A 15 -8.31 2.09 -4.94
C GLY A 15 -8.05 0.58 -4.89
N ALA A 16 -8.78 -0.20 -4.09
CA ALA A 16 -8.69 -1.65 -4.14
C ALA A 16 -9.16 -2.19 -5.51
N SER A 17 -8.47 -3.22 -6.00
CA SER A 17 -8.74 -3.84 -7.30
C SER A 17 -9.51 -5.16 -7.22
N VAL A 18 -9.63 -5.75 -6.03
CA VAL A 18 -10.25 -7.05 -5.79
C VAL A 18 -10.97 -7.04 -4.44
N LEU A 19 -12.15 -7.65 -4.37
CA LEU A 19 -12.89 -7.86 -3.12
C LEU A 19 -12.65 -9.28 -2.60
N ARG A 20 -12.24 -9.42 -1.34
CA ARG A 20 -12.11 -10.73 -0.68
C ARG A 20 -13.11 -10.88 0.46
N GLY A 21 -13.72 -12.06 0.58
CA GLY A 21 -14.53 -12.43 1.74
C GLY A 21 -14.52 -13.92 1.99
N GLY A 22 -14.58 -14.33 3.26
CA GLY A 22 -14.64 -15.75 3.64
C GLY A 22 -16.07 -16.21 3.85
N ALA A 23 -16.64 -16.90 2.86
CA ALA A 23 -17.98 -17.48 2.96
C ALA A 23 -17.99 -18.74 3.83
N PHE A 24 -16.91 -19.52 3.79
CA PHE A 24 -16.62 -20.66 4.66
C PHE A 24 -15.38 -20.30 5.49
N LYS A 25 -15.41 -20.54 6.81
CA LYS A 25 -14.31 -20.19 7.72
C LYS A 25 -13.78 -21.46 8.40
N PRO A 26 -12.59 -21.97 8.04
CA PRO A 26 -11.99 -23.11 8.72
C PRO A 26 -11.49 -22.69 10.11
N ARG A 27 -12.28 -22.99 11.15
CA ARG A 27 -11.98 -22.63 12.55
C ARG A 27 -11.36 -23.77 13.32
N THR A 28 -10.48 -23.43 14.26
CA THR A 28 -9.92 -24.41 15.21
C THR A 28 -10.99 -24.95 16.16
N SER A 29 -11.99 -24.12 16.52
CA SER A 29 -13.10 -24.53 17.39
C SER A 29 -14.39 -24.65 16.58
N PRO A 30 -15.15 -25.76 16.73
CA PRO A 30 -16.41 -25.95 16.03
C PRO A 30 -17.52 -24.99 16.50
N TYR A 31 -17.39 -24.39 17.68
CA TYR A 31 -18.37 -23.46 18.25
C TYR A 31 -18.21 -22.02 17.76
N GLN A 32 -17.14 -21.73 17.02
CA GLN A 32 -16.93 -20.42 16.42
C GLN A 32 -17.79 -20.28 15.16
N PHE A 33 -18.02 -19.03 14.73
CA PHE A 33 -18.69 -18.74 13.48
C PHE A 33 -17.98 -19.42 12.29
N GLN A 34 -18.70 -20.32 11.60
CA GLN A 34 -18.21 -21.16 10.50
C GLN A 34 -18.35 -20.50 9.12
N GLY A 35 -18.95 -19.31 9.04
CA GLY A 35 -19.32 -18.67 7.79
C GLY A 35 -20.81 -18.79 7.47
N LEU A 36 -21.23 -18.14 6.38
CA LEU A 36 -22.62 -18.20 5.87
C LEU A 36 -22.78 -19.24 4.75
N GLY A 37 -21.70 -19.92 4.35
CA GLY A 37 -21.73 -20.87 3.25
C GLY A 37 -22.12 -20.22 1.93
N ILE A 38 -23.00 -20.86 1.16
CA ILE A 38 -23.43 -20.38 -0.17
C ILE A 38 -24.07 -18.99 -0.10
N GLU A 39 -24.89 -18.69 0.91
CA GLU A 39 -25.45 -17.34 1.11
C GLU A 39 -24.33 -16.29 1.22
N GLY A 40 -23.22 -16.63 1.87
CA GLY A 40 -22.04 -15.76 1.93
C GLY A 40 -21.40 -15.49 0.58
N LEU A 41 -21.37 -16.48 -0.31
CA LEU A 41 -20.86 -16.33 -1.68
C LEU A 41 -21.78 -15.44 -2.52
N GLU A 42 -23.09 -15.64 -2.44
CA GLU A 42 -24.08 -14.80 -3.13
C GLU A 42 -23.97 -13.33 -2.71
N LEU A 43 -23.83 -13.07 -1.41
CA LEU A 43 -23.63 -11.73 -0.87
C LEU A 43 -22.34 -11.07 -1.35
N LEU A 44 -21.26 -11.85 -1.52
CA LEU A 44 -20.00 -11.37 -2.07
C LEU A 44 -20.11 -11.07 -3.56
N ALA A 45 -20.71 -11.97 -4.32
CA ALA A 45 -20.96 -11.80 -5.75
C ALA A 45 -21.79 -10.53 -6.03
N GLU A 46 -22.85 -10.30 -5.26
CA GLU A 46 -23.67 -9.09 -5.38
C GLU A 46 -22.88 -7.82 -5.05
N ALA A 47 -22.06 -7.84 -3.99
CA ALA A 47 -21.23 -6.68 -3.63
C ALA A 47 -20.13 -6.40 -4.67
N GLY A 48 -19.52 -7.44 -5.23
CA GLY A 48 -18.56 -7.35 -6.32
C GLY A 48 -19.19 -6.75 -7.58
N ALA A 49 -20.32 -7.32 -8.02
CA ALA A 49 -21.09 -6.82 -9.17
C ALA A 49 -21.51 -5.35 -9.01
N GLY A 50 -21.99 -4.98 -7.82
CA GLY A 50 -22.40 -3.60 -7.53
C GLY A 50 -21.25 -2.57 -7.51
N THR A 51 -19.98 -3.01 -7.46
CA THR A 51 -18.80 -2.14 -7.42
C THR A 51 -17.85 -2.33 -8.59
N GLY A 52 -18.08 -3.35 -9.42
CA GLY A 52 -17.16 -3.79 -10.48
C GLY A 52 -15.89 -4.45 -9.96
N LEU A 53 -15.85 -4.86 -8.69
CA LEU A 53 -14.71 -5.55 -8.11
C LEU A 53 -14.82 -7.07 -8.37
N PRO A 54 -13.79 -7.72 -8.95
CA PRO A 54 -13.73 -9.17 -8.96
C PRO A 54 -13.64 -9.73 -7.54
N VAL A 55 -14.21 -10.91 -7.33
CA VAL A 55 -14.40 -11.52 -6.01
C VAL A 55 -13.46 -12.70 -5.80
N VAL A 56 -12.87 -12.77 -4.61
CA VAL A 56 -12.07 -13.90 -4.12
C VAL A 56 -12.69 -14.48 -2.86
N SER A 57 -12.83 -15.79 -2.80
CA SER A 57 -13.30 -16.50 -1.60
C SER A 57 -12.55 -17.81 -1.41
N GLU A 58 -12.46 -18.26 -0.15
CA GLU A 58 -11.74 -19.48 0.21
C GLU A 58 -12.60 -20.73 0.01
N VAL A 59 -12.12 -21.64 -0.84
CA VAL A 59 -12.70 -22.97 -1.02
C VAL A 59 -11.99 -23.95 -0.10
N THR A 60 -12.76 -24.74 0.65
CA THR A 60 -12.21 -25.65 1.65
C THR A 60 -12.34 -27.13 1.29
N ASP A 61 -13.23 -27.45 0.36
CA ASP A 61 -13.58 -28.82 -0.02
C ASP A 61 -13.63 -28.98 -1.56
N PRO A 62 -13.09 -30.07 -2.12
CA PRO A 62 -13.12 -30.30 -3.58
C PRO A 62 -14.52 -30.28 -4.19
N GLY A 63 -15.53 -30.78 -3.46
CA GLY A 63 -16.93 -30.80 -3.91
C GLY A 63 -17.58 -29.41 -3.96
N GLN A 64 -16.92 -28.38 -3.43
CA GLN A 64 -17.40 -27.00 -3.49
C GLN A 64 -16.87 -26.23 -4.71
N VAL A 65 -15.90 -26.77 -5.46
CA VAL A 65 -15.25 -26.02 -6.55
C VAL A 65 -16.26 -25.55 -7.60
N GLU A 66 -17.20 -26.41 -8.00
CA GLU A 66 -18.22 -26.08 -9.01
C GLU A 66 -19.13 -24.92 -8.56
N VAL A 67 -19.57 -24.90 -7.29
CA VAL A 67 -20.41 -23.80 -6.80
C VAL A 67 -19.60 -22.50 -6.66
N PHE A 68 -18.31 -22.58 -6.29
CA PHE A 68 -17.45 -21.40 -6.24
C PHE A 68 -17.23 -20.80 -7.63
N ASP A 69 -16.98 -21.63 -8.66
CA ASP A 69 -16.76 -21.16 -10.04
C ASP A 69 -17.91 -20.31 -10.59
N GLN A 70 -19.13 -20.54 -10.08
CA GLN A 70 -20.34 -19.78 -10.44
C GLN A 70 -20.44 -18.41 -9.74
N HIS A 71 -19.79 -18.23 -8.59
CA HIS A 71 -20.00 -17.07 -7.72
C HIS A 71 -18.77 -16.17 -7.55
N VAL A 72 -17.57 -16.68 -7.82
CA VAL A 72 -16.32 -15.93 -7.61
C VAL A 72 -15.45 -15.88 -8.86
N ASP A 73 -14.54 -14.90 -8.89
CA ASP A 73 -13.61 -14.69 -10.00
C ASP A 73 -12.27 -15.36 -9.77
N MET A 74 -11.91 -15.64 -8.53
CA MET A 74 -10.70 -16.38 -8.16
C MET A 74 -10.91 -17.22 -6.89
N LEU A 75 -10.35 -18.44 -6.92
CA LEU A 75 -10.42 -19.41 -5.84
C LEU A 75 -9.25 -19.20 -4.87
N GLN A 76 -9.50 -19.03 -3.58
CA GLN A 76 -8.43 -19.05 -2.58
C GLN A 76 -8.31 -20.44 -1.95
N VAL A 77 -7.09 -20.99 -1.92
CA VAL A 77 -6.74 -22.13 -1.08
C VAL A 77 -6.03 -21.61 0.17
N GLY A 78 -6.67 -21.76 1.33
CA GLY A 78 -6.12 -21.31 2.60
C GLY A 78 -4.94 -22.15 3.08
N SER A 79 -4.13 -21.59 3.98
CA SER A 79 -2.89 -22.19 4.49
C SER A 79 -3.05 -23.58 5.12
N ARG A 80 -4.22 -23.88 5.70
CA ARG A 80 -4.52 -25.21 6.27
C ARG A 80 -4.71 -26.28 5.20
N ASN A 81 -5.09 -25.86 4.00
CA ASN A 81 -5.35 -26.71 2.86
C ASN A 81 -4.22 -26.70 1.81
N MET A 82 -3.09 -26.03 2.08
CA MET A 82 -1.94 -26.02 1.15
C MET A 82 -1.44 -27.44 0.82
N HIS A 83 -1.59 -28.40 1.74
CA HIS A 83 -1.24 -29.81 1.52
C HIS A 83 -2.45 -30.71 1.22
N ASN A 84 -3.63 -30.13 0.98
CA ASN A 84 -4.80 -30.90 0.56
C ASN A 84 -4.72 -31.16 -0.94
N PHE A 85 -3.88 -32.12 -1.35
CA PHE A 85 -3.61 -32.39 -2.78
C PHE A 85 -4.86 -32.75 -3.60
N VAL A 86 -5.89 -33.30 -2.96
CA VAL A 86 -7.18 -33.58 -3.62
C VAL A 86 -7.86 -32.26 -3.98
N LEU A 87 -7.88 -31.28 -3.05
CA LEU A 87 -8.37 -29.94 -3.32
C LEU A 87 -7.51 -29.21 -4.37
N LEU A 88 -6.18 -29.29 -4.28
CA LEU A 88 -5.28 -28.65 -5.25
C LEU A 88 -5.53 -29.12 -6.69
N ARG A 89 -5.73 -30.43 -6.88
CA ARG A 89 -6.10 -30.99 -8.19
C ARG A 89 -7.47 -30.52 -8.65
N ALA A 90 -8.45 -30.46 -7.75
CA ALA A 90 -9.79 -30.00 -8.08
C ALA A 90 -9.80 -28.53 -8.51
N VAL A 91 -9.13 -27.63 -7.78
CA VAL A 91 -9.01 -26.22 -8.18
C VAL A 91 -8.14 -26.04 -9.43
N GLY A 92 -7.18 -26.94 -9.66
CA GLY A 92 -6.38 -26.98 -10.88
C GLY A 92 -7.15 -27.44 -12.13
N GLN A 93 -8.33 -28.02 -11.96
CA GLN A 93 -9.26 -28.32 -13.05
C GLN A 93 -10.26 -27.18 -13.32
N SER A 94 -10.38 -26.22 -12.40
CA SER A 94 -11.11 -24.97 -12.63
C SER A 94 -10.37 -24.08 -13.63
N ARG A 95 -11.12 -23.26 -14.35
CA ARG A 95 -10.57 -22.21 -15.25
C ARG A 95 -10.34 -20.87 -14.55
N LYS A 96 -10.71 -20.75 -13.27
CA LYS A 96 -10.54 -19.53 -12.47
C LYS A 96 -9.10 -19.46 -11.93
N PRO A 97 -8.50 -18.27 -11.80
CA PRO A 97 -7.25 -18.11 -11.09
C PRO A 97 -7.31 -18.68 -9.66
N VAL A 98 -6.17 -19.14 -9.15
CA VAL A 98 -6.04 -19.72 -7.81
C VAL A 98 -5.04 -18.93 -6.98
N LEU A 99 -5.51 -18.36 -5.86
CA LEU A 99 -4.66 -17.76 -4.84
C LEU A 99 -4.27 -18.83 -3.81
N LEU A 100 -3.03 -19.32 -3.88
CA LEU A 100 -2.52 -20.35 -2.98
C LEU A 100 -1.76 -19.72 -1.80
N LYS A 101 -2.33 -19.82 -0.60
CA LYS A 101 -1.65 -19.37 0.62
C LYS A 101 -0.61 -20.37 1.11
N ARG A 102 0.57 -19.88 1.48
CA ARG A 102 1.62 -20.69 2.13
C ARG A 102 1.09 -21.32 3.42
N GLY A 103 1.41 -22.59 3.63
CA GLY A 103 1.18 -23.31 4.88
C GLY A 103 2.10 -22.76 5.97
N PHE A 104 1.59 -22.59 7.19
CA PHE A 104 2.35 -21.96 8.28
C PHE A 104 3.59 -22.76 8.71
N GLY A 105 3.73 -24.03 8.34
CA GLY A 105 4.94 -24.83 8.57
C GLY A 105 5.71 -25.18 7.30
N ALA A 106 5.32 -24.64 6.15
CA ALA A 106 5.85 -25.06 4.86
C ALA A 106 7.12 -24.31 4.48
N THR A 107 8.07 -25.03 3.88
CA THR A 107 9.20 -24.43 3.17
C THR A 107 8.76 -23.78 1.86
N ILE A 108 9.63 -22.99 1.24
CA ILE A 108 9.38 -22.41 -0.09
C ILE A 108 9.24 -23.53 -1.15
N GLU A 109 10.08 -24.56 -1.06
CA GLU A 109 10.03 -25.71 -1.98
C GLU A 109 8.70 -26.47 -1.87
N GLU A 110 8.25 -26.80 -0.66
CA GLU A 110 6.95 -27.45 -0.44
C GLU A 110 5.79 -26.62 -0.98
N TRP A 111 5.88 -25.30 -0.84
CA TRP A 111 4.86 -24.39 -1.34
C TRP A 111 4.85 -24.31 -2.88
N LEU A 112 6.03 -24.25 -3.52
CA LEU A 112 6.15 -24.31 -4.97
C LEU A 112 5.66 -25.67 -5.51
N MET A 113 5.95 -26.78 -4.83
CA MET A 113 5.42 -28.09 -5.22
C MET A 113 3.89 -28.15 -5.08
N ALA A 114 3.31 -27.53 -4.05
CA ALA A 114 1.86 -27.39 -3.95
C ALA A 114 1.27 -26.56 -5.12
N ALA A 115 1.94 -25.50 -5.56
CA ALA A 115 1.56 -24.77 -6.77
C ALA A 115 1.64 -25.66 -8.02
N GLU A 116 2.67 -26.50 -8.12
CA GLU A 116 2.86 -27.44 -9.23
C GLU A 116 1.71 -28.46 -9.35
N TYR A 117 1.09 -28.89 -8.24
CA TYR A 117 -0.12 -29.72 -8.29
C TYR A 117 -1.28 -29.02 -9.01
N ILE A 118 -1.41 -27.70 -8.87
CA ILE A 118 -2.45 -26.91 -9.55
C ILE A 118 -2.08 -26.75 -11.03
N LEU A 119 -0.82 -26.36 -11.31
CA LEU A 119 -0.31 -26.15 -12.66
C LEU A 119 -0.40 -27.43 -13.51
N SER A 120 0.12 -28.55 -12.99
CA SER A 120 0.09 -29.85 -13.66
C SER A 120 -1.31 -30.44 -13.85
N SER A 121 -2.31 -29.94 -13.10
CA SER A 121 -3.72 -30.30 -13.29
C SER A 121 -4.40 -29.52 -14.43
N GLY A 122 -3.72 -28.53 -15.01
CA GLY A 122 -4.15 -27.82 -16.22
C GLY A 122 -4.45 -26.32 -16.04
N ASN A 123 -4.31 -25.76 -14.85
CA ASN A 123 -4.59 -24.34 -14.58
C ASN A 123 -3.29 -23.54 -14.39
N PRO A 124 -2.85 -22.73 -15.37
CA PRO A 124 -1.62 -21.96 -15.27
C PRO A 124 -1.75 -20.68 -14.41
N ASN A 125 -2.97 -20.33 -13.99
CA ASN A 125 -3.25 -19.04 -13.35
C ASN A 125 -3.14 -19.14 -11.83
N VAL A 126 -1.92 -19.27 -11.32
CA VAL A 126 -1.65 -19.39 -9.88
C VAL A 126 -1.00 -18.12 -9.33
N ILE A 127 -1.47 -17.65 -8.18
CA ILE A 127 -0.89 -16.54 -7.41
C ILE A 127 -0.46 -17.10 -6.06
N LEU A 128 0.79 -16.83 -5.68
CA LEU A 128 1.35 -17.22 -4.39
C LEU A 128 1.03 -16.14 -3.35
N CYS A 129 0.41 -16.51 -2.23
CA CYS A 129 0.23 -15.63 -1.08
C CYS A 129 1.04 -16.04 0.16
N GLU A 130 2.08 -15.27 0.50
CA GLU A 130 2.82 -15.41 1.76
C GLU A 130 2.02 -14.73 2.88
N ARG A 131 1.94 -15.39 4.04
CA ARG A 131 0.98 -15.04 5.11
C ARG A 131 1.50 -15.33 6.51
N GLY A 132 2.81 -15.47 6.64
CA GLY A 132 3.55 -15.81 7.85
C GLY A 132 3.66 -17.31 8.13
N ILE A 133 4.83 -17.67 8.64
CA ILE A 133 5.20 -19.00 9.13
C ILE A 133 5.16 -19.05 10.65
N ARG A 134 4.89 -20.23 11.20
CA ARG A 134 4.92 -20.51 12.63
C ARG A 134 6.36 -20.60 13.09
N THR A 135 6.68 -19.86 14.14
CA THR A 135 7.99 -19.87 14.80
C THR A 135 7.80 -20.01 16.30
N PHE A 136 8.87 -19.82 17.07
CA PHE A 136 8.82 -19.76 18.53
C PHE A 136 8.33 -18.40 19.07
N GLU A 137 8.20 -17.38 18.23
CA GLU A 137 7.92 -15.99 18.64
C GLU A 137 6.44 -15.78 19.01
N PRO A 138 6.11 -15.42 20.26
CA PRO A 138 4.72 -15.28 20.72
C PRO A 138 4.11 -13.88 20.50
N SER A 139 4.90 -12.84 20.21
CA SER A 139 4.39 -11.46 20.08
C SER A 139 3.58 -11.22 18.80
N THR A 140 3.62 -12.16 17.86
CA THR A 140 2.83 -12.15 16.63
C THR A 140 2.19 -13.52 16.40
N ARG A 141 1.04 -13.56 15.73
CA ARG A 141 0.37 -14.83 15.40
C ARG A 141 1.23 -15.74 14.53
N ASN A 142 1.95 -15.16 13.56
CA ASN A 142 2.97 -15.82 12.76
C ASN A 142 4.11 -14.83 12.51
N THR A 143 5.30 -15.33 12.16
CA THR A 143 6.39 -14.49 11.67
C THR A 143 6.20 -14.29 10.17
N LEU A 144 5.94 -13.05 9.75
CA LEU A 144 5.79 -12.72 8.33
C LEU A 144 7.15 -12.80 7.63
N ASP A 145 7.30 -13.75 6.73
CA ASP A 145 8.54 -14.01 6.01
C ASP A 145 8.62 -13.17 4.72
N LEU A 146 9.04 -11.91 4.85
CA LEU A 146 9.23 -11.04 3.69
C LEU A 146 10.41 -11.46 2.81
N THR A 147 11.33 -12.29 3.32
CA THR A 147 12.45 -12.82 2.53
C THR A 147 11.98 -13.80 1.45
N ALA A 148 10.79 -14.39 1.61
CA ALA A 148 10.17 -15.22 0.61
C ALA A 148 9.95 -14.49 -0.73
N VAL A 149 9.72 -13.17 -0.72
CA VAL A 149 9.50 -12.39 -1.95
C VAL A 149 10.72 -12.46 -2.89
N PRO A 150 11.91 -11.95 -2.52
CA PRO A 150 13.06 -12.00 -3.42
C PRO A 150 13.50 -13.42 -3.76
N VAL A 151 13.41 -14.37 -2.83
CA VAL A 151 13.74 -15.77 -3.10
C VAL A 151 12.80 -16.36 -4.16
N LEU A 152 11.49 -16.13 -4.06
CA LEU A 152 10.53 -16.61 -5.05
C LEU A 152 10.73 -15.96 -6.42
N ARG A 153 11.16 -14.69 -6.48
CA ARG A 153 11.48 -14.03 -7.76
C ARG A 153 12.59 -14.73 -8.54
N GLU A 154 13.52 -15.39 -7.86
CA GLU A 154 14.58 -16.16 -8.49
C GLU A 154 14.11 -17.55 -8.95
N LEU A 155 13.09 -18.11 -8.28
CA LEU A 155 12.66 -19.50 -8.43
C LEU A 155 11.42 -19.67 -9.31
N THR A 156 10.60 -18.64 -9.46
CA THR A 156 9.33 -18.75 -10.16
C THR A 156 8.91 -17.46 -10.86
N HIS A 157 8.08 -17.62 -11.89
CA HIS A 157 7.41 -16.54 -12.61
C HIS A 157 6.03 -16.20 -12.04
N LEU A 158 5.54 -16.95 -11.04
CA LEU A 158 4.21 -16.74 -10.48
C LEU A 158 4.14 -15.41 -9.70
N PRO A 159 3.02 -14.68 -9.75
CA PRO A 159 2.83 -13.48 -8.94
C PRO A 159 2.84 -13.78 -7.43
N ILE A 160 3.40 -12.87 -6.64
CA ILE A 160 3.62 -13.01 -5.19
C ILE A 160 2.86 -11.90 -4.44
N VAL A 161 1.88 -12.29 -3.65
CA VAL A 161 1.04 -11.43 -2.80
C VAL A 161 1.38 -11.65 -1.33
N ILE A 162 1.27 -10.60 -0.50
CA ILE A 162 1.50 -10.68 0.95
C ILE A 162 0.22 -10.42 1.74
N ASP A 163 -0.06 -11.26 2.75
CA ASP A 163 -1.12 -11.09 3.74
C ASP A 163 -0.56 -10.62 5.10
N PRO A 164 -0.43 -9.30 5.33
CA PRO A 164 0.07 -8.79 6.60
C PRO A 164 -0.96 -8.91 7.74
N SER A 165 -2.26 -8.98 7.42
CA SER A 165 -3.33 -9.16 8.41
C SER A 165 -3.21 -10.51 9.12
N HIS A 166 -3.17 -11.60 8.37
CA HIS A 166 -3.01 -12.94 8.91
C HIS A 166 -1.56 -13.30 9.25
N GLY A 167 -0.60 -12.67 8.56
CA GLY A 167 0.83 -12.73 8.85
C GLY A 167 1.09 -12.37 10.30
N THR A 168 0.67 -11.18 10.70
CA THR A 168 0.96 -10.67 12.05
C THR A 168 -0.12 -11.03 13.06
N GLY A 169 -1.39 -11.02 12.64
CA GLY A 169 -2.54 -11.16 13.55
C GLY A 169 -2.82 -9.91 14.41
N HIS A 170 -2.17 -8.78 14.13
CA HIS A 170 -2.31 -7.54 14.91
C HIS A 170 -2.56 -6.34 14.01
N ARG A 171 -3.66 -5.60 14.24
CA ARG A 171 -4.07 -4.43 13.46
C ARG A 171 -2.96 -3.38 13.33
N SER A 172 -2.24 -3.11 14.44
CA SER A 172 -1.14 -2.13 14.48
C SER A 172 0.05 -2.51 13.60
N LEU A 173 0.22 -3.80 13.27
CA LEU A 173 1.31 -4.28 12.44
C LEU A 173 0.92 -4.39 10.96
N VAL A 174 -0.36 -4.32 10.62
CA VAL A 174 -0.84 -4.44 9.23
C VAL A 174 -0.24 -3.35 8.34
N ARG A 175 -0.35 -2.08 8.74
CA ARG A 175 0.16 -0.94 7.97
C ARG A 175 1.67 -1.00 7.74
N PRO A 176 2.54 -1.10 8.76
CA PRO A 176 3.99 -1.15 8.52
C PRO A 176 4.41 -2.38 7.72
N MET A 177 3.78 -3.55 7.93
CA MET A 177 4.12 -4.75 7.17
C MET A 177 3.62 -4.72 5.72
N ALA A 178 2.49 -4.06 5.45
CA ALA A 178 2.03 -3.81 4.09
C ALA A 178 3.01 -2.92 3.31
N LEU A 179 3.53 -1.85 3.94
CA LEU A 179 4.54 -0.99 3.34
C LEU A 179 5.86 -1.73 3.11
N ALA A 180 6.30 -2.54 4.07
CA ALA A 180 7.50 -3.36 3.91
C ALA A 180 7.35 -4.40 2.78
N ALA A 181 6.18 -5.04 2.68
CA ALA A 181 5.84 -5.97 1.61
C ALA A 181 5.84 -5.30 0.22
N ALA A 182 5.28 -4.10 0.11
CA ALA A 182 5.37 -3.31 -1.10
C ALA A 182 6.83 -2.93 -1.40
N ALA A 183 7.61 -2.47 -0.41
CA ALA A 183 9.01 -2.07 -0.60
C ALA A 183 9.92 -3.22 -1.08
N VAL A 184 9.73 -4.43 -0.54
CA VAL A 184 10.50 -5.63 -0.96
C VAL A 184 10.08 -6.16 -2.34
N GLY A 185 8.97 -5.64 -2.89
CA GLY A 185 8.54 -5.92 -4.25
C GLY A 185 7.53 -7.04 -4.41
N ALA A 186 6.60 -7.18 -3.46
CA ALA A 186 5.38 -7.96 -3.68
C ALA A 186 4.55 -7.38 -4.85
N ASP A 187 3.88 -8.25 -5.61
CA ASP A 187 2.97 -7.88 -6.70
C ASP A 187 1.61 -7.39 -6.20
N GLY A 188 1.26 -7.72 -4.95
CA GLY A 188 0.02 -7.28 -4.35
C GLY A 188 -0.07 -7.53 -2.86
N LEU A 189 -1.15 -7.03 -2.26
CA LEU A 189 -1.46 -7.17 -0.85
C LEU A 189 -2.88 -7.70 -0.68
N ILE A 190 -3.08 -8.52 0.35
CA ILE A 190 -4.40 -8.94 0.80
C ILE A 190 -4.62 -8.42 2.23
N ILE A 191 -5.55 -7.48 2.39
CA ILE A 191 -5.79 -6.76 3.64
C ILE A 191 -7.21 -7.06 4.13
N GLU A 192 -7.36 -7.36 5.42
CA GLU A 192 -8.68 -7.47 6.05
C GLU A 192 -9.21 -6.10 6.46
N VAL A 193 -10.42 -5.77 6.01
CA VAL A 193 -11.10 -4.51 6.30
C VAL A 193 -12.50 -4.81 6.81
N HIS A 194 -12.91 -4.13 7.88
CA HIS A 194 -14.25 -4.25 8.46
C HIS A 194 -14.76 -2.85 8.88
N PRO A 195 -16.04 -2.51 8.68
CA PRO A 195 -16.57 -1.19 9.05
C PRO A 195 -16.51 -0.92 10.55
N ASP A 196 -16.63 -1.97 11.36
CA ASP A 196 -16.57 -1.91 12.83
C ASP A 196 -15.75 -3.10 13.35
N PRO A 197 -14.40 -3.05 13.29
CA PRO A 197 -13.56 -4.20 13.60
C PRO A 197 -13.81 -4.87 14.97
N PRO A 198 -14.03 -4.14 16.09
CA PRO A 198 -14.40 -4.76 17.37
C PRO A 198 -15.64 -5.65 17.34
N ARG A 199 -16.58 -5.41 16.41
CA ARG A 199 -17.80 -6.23 16.25
C ARG A 199 -17.68 -7.33 15.19
N ALA A 200 -16.50 -7.52 14.60
CA ALA A 200 -16.31 -8.57 13.61
C ALA A 200 -16.47 -9.97 14.24
N ARG A 201 -17.19 -10.87 13.56
CA ARG A 201 -17.43 -12.26 14.00
C ARG A 201 -16.19 -13.17 13.89
N SER A 202 -15.16 -12.67 13.21
CA SER A 202 -13.86 -13.30 13.07
C SER A 202 -12.83 -12.19 12.91
N ASP A 203 -11.60 -12.44 13.36
CA ASP A 203 -10.44 -11.67 12.91
C ASP A 203 -10.50 -10.16 13.26
N ALA A 204 -11.21 -9.83 14.35
CA ALA A 204 -11.37 -8.47 14.87
C ALA A 204 -10.01 -7.80 15.16
N ASP A 205 -9.05 -8.56 15.69
CA ASP A 205 -7.76 -8.06 16.15
C ASP A 205 -6.83 -7.61 15.02
N GLN A 206 -7.07 -8.06 13.78
CA GLN A 206 -6.23 -7.74 12.62
C GLN A 206 -6.95 -6.99 11.49
N SER A 207 -8.28 -6.86 11.58
CA SER A 207 -9.05 -6.13 10.57
C SER A 207 -8.87 -4.63 10.73
N LEU A 208 -8.51 -3.92 9.66
CA LEU A 208 -8.49 -2.46 9.62
C LEU A 208 -9.91 -1.90 9.56
N SER A 209 -10.12 -0.75 10.19
CA SER A 209 -11.29 0.09 9.94
C SER A 209 -11.19 0.81 8.59
N PHE A 210 -12.26 1.46 8.19
CA PHE A 210 -12.33 2.23 6.96
C PHE A 210 -11.30 3.37 6.89
N PRO A 211 -11.17 4.26 7.90
CA PRO A 211 -10.11 5.27 7.92
C PRO A 211 -8.70 4.67 7.90
N GLU A 212 -8.44 3.64 8.69
CA GLU A 212 -7.12 2.99 8.73
C GLU A 212 -6.74 2.37 7.37
N PHE A 213 -7.70 1.84 6.62
CA PHE A 213 -7.47 1.36 5.26
C PHE A 213 -7.18 2.52 4.29
N GLY A 214 -7.91 3.63 4.38
CA GLY A 214 -7.64 4.83 3.59
C GLY A 214 -6.23 5.37 3.82
N ASP A 215 -5.82 5.49 5.08
CA ASP A 215 -4.47 5.92 5.46
C ASP A 215 -3.38 4.98 4.92
N LEU A 216 -3.62 3.66 4.93
CA LEU A 216 -2.70 2.69 4.34
C LEU A 216 -2.61 2.87 2.81
N MET A 217 -3.73 3.07 2.13
CA MET A 217 -3.74 3.30 0.69
C MET A 217 -3.03 4.61 0.30
N ASP A 218 -3.17 5.67 1.10
CA ASP A 218 -2.39 6.91 0.95
C ASP A 218 -0.89 6.65 1.05
N ASP A 219 -0.44 5.91 2.06
CA ASP A 219 0.98 5.58 2.22
C ASP A 219 1.52 4.68 1.11
N LEU A 220 0.73 3.70 0.64
CA LEU A 220 1.13 2.83 -0.46
C LEU A 220 1.31 3.62 -1.76
N ARG A 221 0.41 4.57 -2.05
CA ARG A 221 0.57 5.50 -3.18
C ARG A 221 1.85 6.33 -3.03
N ARG A 222 2.14 6.82 -1.82
CA ARG A 222 3.39 7.54 -1.51
C ARG A 222 4.64 6.67 -1.55
N LEU A 223 4.53 5.35 -1.39
CA LEU A 223 5.67 4.43 -1.46
C LEU A 223 5.95 4.00 -2.90
N GLU A 224 4.92 3.65 -3.67
CA GLU A 224 5.04 3.34 -5.10
C GLU A 224 5.73 4.48 -5.86
N TYR A 225 5.33 5.70 -5.50
CA TYR A 225 5.98 6.94 -5.87
C TYR A 225 7.51 7.01 -5.69
N LEU A 226 8.04 6.42 -4.61
CA LEU A 226 9.46 6.42 -4.27
C LEU A 226 10.22 5.25 -4.90
N ARG A 227 9.53 4.19 -5.34
CA ARG A 227 10.14 2.97 -5.90
C ARG A 227 10.56 3.12 -7.36
N GLU A 228 10.01 4.07 -8.09
CA GLU A 228 10.47 4.41 -9.45
C GLU A 228 11.69 5.35 -9.39
N PRO A 229 12.93 4.91 -9.68
CA PRO A 229 13.90 5.85 -10.22
C PRO A 229 13.33 6.35 -11.56
N VAL A 230 13.43 7.64 -11.82
CA VAL A 230 13.26 8.20 -13.17
C VAL A 230 14.37 7.61 -14.05
N ALA A 231 14.19 6.37 -14.51
CA ALA A 231 14.98 5.80 -15.57
C ALA A 231 14.55 6.48 -16.86
N ALA A 232 15.54 6.98 -17.62
CA ALA A 232 15.35 7.76 -18.83
C ALA A 232 14.22 7.20 -19.69
N VAL A 233 13.19 8.02 -19.91
CA VAL A 233 12.11 7.72 -20.85
C VAL A 233 12.76 7.56 -22.23
N ALA A 234 12.87 6.32 -22.72
CA ALA A 234 13.22 6.08 -24.11
C ALA A 234 12.16 6.77 -24.99
N PRO A 235 12.54 7.41 -26.11
CA PRO A 235 11.59 8.11 -26.96
C PRO A 235 10.51 7.13 -27.45
N PRO A 236 9.21 7.42 -27.24
CA PRO A 236 8.15 6.49 -27.60
C PRO A 236 7.98 6.40 -29.12
N SER A 237 7.82 5.18 -29.62
CA SER A 237 7.45 4.91 -31.01
C SER A 237 5.95 5.11 -31.21
N VAL A 238 5.61 5.85 -32.26
CA VAL A 238 4.30 6.44 -32.59
C VAL A 238 3.08 5.50 -32.50
N ALA A 239 2.16 5.78 -31.55
CA ALA A 239 0.72 5.53 -31.66
C ALA A 239 -0.09 6.66 -30.94
N ALA A 240 -0.96 7.37 -31.67
CA ALA A 240 -1.62 8.63 -31.27
C ALA A 240 -2.75 8.51 -30.20
N PRO A 241 -3.66 9.50 -30.09
CA PRO A 241 -3.77 10.62 -29.15
C PRO A 241 -3.85 10.28 -27.64
N VAL A 242 -4.16 9.02 -27.30
CA VAL A 242 -4.29 8.56 -25.90
C VAL A 242 -2.96 8.65 -25.15
N GLU A 243 -1.84 8.53 -25.85
CA GLU A 243 -0.51 8.71 -25.27
C GLU A 243 -0.24 10.15 -24.83
N LEU A 244 -0.76 11.15 -25.55
CA LEU A 244 -0.57 12.56 -25.18
C LEU A 244 -1.36 12.92 -23.92
N GLU A 245 -2.59 12.43 -23.79
CA GLU A 245 -3.40 12.61 -22.58
C GLU A 245 -2.74 11.94 -21.38
N ARG A 246 -2.25 10.70 -21.54
CA ARG A 246 -1.47 10.03 -20.48
C ARG A 246 -0.20 10.77 -20.07
N LEU A 247 0.52 11.35 -21.03
CA LEU A 247 1.70 12.15 -20.73
C LEU A 247 1.33 13.45 -19.99
N ARG A 248 0.19 14.06 -20.31
CA ARG A 248 -0.32 15.25 -19.61
C ARG A 248 -0.76 14.92 -18.19
N ASP A 249 -1.53 13.85 -17.99
CA ASP A 249 -1.91 13.39 -16.67
C ASP A 249 -0.68 13.10 -15.81
N ARG A 250 0.36 12.51 -16.42
CA ARG A 250 1.65 12.27 -15.76
C ARG A 250 2.39 13.57 -15.41
N ILE A 251 2.29 14.62 -16.24
CA ILE A 251 2.84 15.95 -15.94
C ILE A 251 2.06 16.57 -14.78
N ASP A 252 0.73 16.51 -14.79
CA ASP A 252 -0.12 17.05 -13.72
C ASP A 252 0.18 16.38 -12.38
N ASP A 253 0.39 15.06 -12.39
CA ASP A 253 0.88 14.32 -11.23
C ASP A 253 2.25 14.87 -10.76
N VAL A 254 3.22 15.03 -11.67
CA VAL A 254 4.55 15.62 -11.38
C VAL A 254 4.44 17.03 -10.82
N ASP A 255 3.52 17.85 -11.29
CA ASP A 255 3.34 19.21 -10.81
C ASP A 255 2.72 19.25 -9.40
N ALA A 256 1.73 18.39 -9.13
CA ALA A 256 1.18 18.22 -7.79
C ALA A 256 2.25 17.78 -6.78
N ARG A 257 3.17 16.90 -7.22
CA ARG A 257 4.31 16.44 -6.44
C ARG A 257 5.31 17.54 -6.14
N LEU A 258 5.66 18.32 -7.16
CA LEU A 258 6.55 19.46 -7.01
C LEU A 258 5.96 20.47 -6.04
N ALA A 259 4.67 20.78 -6.13
CA ALA A 259 4.00 21.69 -5.21
C ALA A 259 4.09 21.23 -3.75
N ALA A 260 3.80 19.94 -3.48
CA ALA A 260 3.89 19.38 -2.13
C ALA A 260 5.31 19.40 -1.56
N LEU A 261 6.32 19.02 -2.36
CA LEU A 261 7.73 19.04 -1.96
C LEU A 261 8.23 20.48 -1.72
N LEU A 262 7.75 21.45 -2.50
CA LEU A 262 8.08 22.86 -2.29
C LEU A 262 7.50 23.39 -0.98
N GLU A 263 6.28 23.00 -0.62
CA GLU A 263 5.64 23.37 0.64
C GLU A 263 6.36 22.75 1.85
N GLU A 264 6.68 21.45 1.80
CA GLU A 264 7.46 20.78 2.84
C GLU A 264 8.81 21.46 3.05
N ARG A 265 9.52 21.75 1.95
CA ARG A 265 10.80 22.47 2.00
C ARG A 265 10.63 23.86 2.62
N ALA A 266 9.55 24.57 2.32
CA ALA A 266 9.27 25.89 2.88
C ALA A 266 9.05 25.81 4.40
N HIS A 267 8.28 24.82 4.87
CA HIS A 267 8.11 24.55 6.30
C HIS A 267 9.43 24.24 6.99
N LEU A 268 10.28 23.39 6.38
CA LEU A 268 11.61 23.10 6.91
C LEU A 268 12.49 24.35 6.96
N ALA A 269 12.42 25.21 5.95
CA ALA A 269 13.15 26.49 5.95
C ALA A 269 12.70 27.39 7.11
N VAL A 270 11.38 27.48 7.36
CA VAL A 270 10.82 28.24 8.49
C VAL A 270 11.25 27.63 9.83
N ALA A 271 11.16 26.30 9.99
CA ALA A 271 11.59 25.60 11.19
C ALA A 271 13.07 25.81 11.49
N VAL A 272 13.94 25.76 10.47
CA VAL A 272 15.36 26.11 10.62
C VAL A 272 15.53 27.53 11.16
N GLN A 273 14.74 28.49 10.68
CA GLN A 273 14.81 29.87 11.18
C GLN A 273 14.34 30.00 12.64
N GLN A 274 13.34 29.22 13.05
CA GLN A 274 12.81 29.23 14.42
C GLN A 274 13.77 28.59 15.44
N THR A 275 14.56 27.61 15.02
CA THR A 275 15.52 26.90 15.89
C THR A 275 16.84 27.64 16.08
N ARG A 276 17.06 28.76 15.39
CA ARG A 276 18.31 29.53 15.45
C ARG A 276 18.46 30.31 16.75
N SER A 277 19.62 30.17 17.39
CA SER A 277 20.05 30.97 18.55
C SER A 277 20.43 32.39 18.12
N SER A 278 20.40 33.35 19.07
CA SER A 278 20.64 34.80 18.86
C SER A 278 22.01 35.21 18.25
N GLY A 279 22.87 34.27 17.87
CA GLY A 279 24.15 34.51 17.21
C GLY A 279 24.29 33.90 15.81
N ASP A 280 23.27 33.17 15.30
CA ASP A 280 23.30 32.57 13.96
C ASP A 280 22.60 33.49 12.95
N HIS A 281 23.33 34.49 12.45
CA HIS A 281 22.82 35.46 11.48
C HIS A 281 23.28 35.12 10.06
N GLY A 282 22.33 34.84 9.16
CA GLY A 282 22.58 34.62 7.72
C GLY A 282 22.13 33.26 7.23
N HIS A 283 22.00 33.06 5.92
CA HIS A 283 21.71 31.75 5.30
C HIS A 283 23.03 31.02 5.04
N ASP A 284 23.01 29.69 5.06
CA ASP A 284 24.20 28.87 4.80
C ASP A 284 24.55 28.88 3.30
N VAL A 285 25.38 29.84 2.91
CA VAL A 285 25.81 30.07 1.53
C VAL A 285 26.54 28.85 0.97
N ALA A 286 27.30 28.12 1.80
CA ALA A 286 28.03 26.94 1.37
C ALA A 286 27.06 25.79 1.03
N ARG A 287 26.06 25.57 1.88
CA ARG A 287 25.02 24.56 1.63
C ARG A 287 24.18 24.86 0.40
N GLU A 288 23.85 26.13 0.17
CA GLU A 288 23.11 26.55 -1.01
C GLU A 288 23.94 26.39 -2.30
N ARG A 289 25.21 26.80 -2.27
CA ARG A 289 26.12 26.59 -3.40
C ARG A 289 26.29 25.11 -3.73
N ALA A 290 26.49 24.27 -2.73
CA ALA A 290 26.59 22.82 -2.92
C ALA A 290 25.31 22.20 -3.49
N LEU A 291 24.14 22.75 -3.17
CA LEU A 291 22.87 22.33 -3.78
C LEU A 291 22.83 22.67 -5.27
N LEU A 292 23.24 23.88 -5.65
CA LEU A 292 23.26 24.31 -7.04
C LEU A 292 24.29 23.54 -7.87
N GLU A 293 25.48 23.27 -7.31
CA GLU A 293 26.52 22.47 -7.95
C GLU A 293 26.05 21.03 -8.19
N ARG A 294 25.39 20.39 -7.20
CA ARG A 294 24.76 19.07 -7.38
C ARG A 294 23.65 19.08 -8.42
N ALA A 295 22.82 20.12 -8.43
CA ALA A 295 21.75 20.27 -9.42
C ALA A 295 22.33 20.42 -10.83
N ALA A 296 23.43 21.17 -11.00
CA ALA A 296 24.08 21.35 -12.30
C ALA A 296 24.74 20.06 -12.81
N ALA A 297 25.33 19.25 -11.93
CA ALA A 297 26.13 18.06 -12.27
C ALA A 297 25.32 16.78 -12.62
N SER A 298 23.98 16.83 -12.64
CA SER A 298 23.15 15.65 -12.95
C SER A 298 23.32 15.17 -14.40
N GLU A 299 24.01 14.04 -14.60
CA GLU A 299 24.15 13.36 -15.90
C GLU A 299 22.81 12.76 -16.38
N GLY A 300 22.59 12.74 -17.70
CA GLY A 300 21.38 12.15 -18.31
C GLY A 300 20.08 12.98 -18.20
N SER A 301 20.16 14.22 -17.71
CA SER A 301 19.00 15.11 -17.57
C SER A 301 18.58 15.74 -18.91
N VAL A 302 17.25 15.83 -19.13
CA VAL A 302 16.65 16.50 -20.31
C VAL A 302 16.78 18.03 -20.22
N LEU A 303 16.86 18.60 -19.01
CA LEU A 303 17.09 20.03 -18.81
C LEU A 303 18.58 20.36 -19.01
N SER A 304 18.90 21.60 -19.36
CA SER A 304 20.28 22.10 -19.30
C SER A 304 20.73 22.36 -17.85
N ALA A 305 22.04 22.40 -17.63
CA ALA A 305 22.60 22.76 -16.32
C ALA A 305 22.12 24.15 -15.85
N GLN A 306 22.02 25.11 -16.79
CA GLN A 306 21.55 26.47 -16.51
C GLN A 306 20.08 26.50 -16.10
N GLU A 307 19.20 25.72 -16.76
CA GLU A 307 17.79 25.63 -16.40
C GLU A 307 17.60 25.00 -15.01
N ARG A 308 18.36 23.95 -14.70
CA ARG A 308 18.34 23.35 -13.36
C ARG A 308 18.78 24.36 -12.29
N GLU A 309 19.88 25.06 -12.52
CA GLU A 309 20.36 26.09 -11.60
C GLU A 309 19.31 27.20 -11.40
N MET A 310 18.62 27.61 -12.46
CA MET A 310 17.55 28.62 -12.38
C MET A 310 16.36 28.15 -11.54
N VAL A 311 15.92 26.91 -11.72
CA VAL A 311 14.82 26.31 -10.94
C VAL A 311 15.21 26.24 -9.46
N PHE A 312 16.34 25.59 -9.14
CA PHE A 312 16.79 25.44 -7.76
C PHE A 312 17.11 26.78 -7.10
N GLY A 313 17.66 27.75 -7.85
CA GLY A 313 17.85 29.12 -7.40
C GLY A 313 16.53 29.83 -7.07
N SER A 314 15.47 29.57 -7.84
CA SER A 314 14.13 30.12 -7.56
C SER A 314 13.53 29.51 -6.28
N ILE A 315 13.70 28.20 -6.09
CA ILE A 315 13.26 27.50 -4.87
C ILE A 315 13.96 28.07 -3.63
N LEU A 316 15.26 28.33 -3.72
CA LEU A 316 16.04 28.96 -2.65
C LEU A 316 15.52 30.37 -2.31
N ARG A 317 15.26 31.20 -3.33
CA ARG A 317 14.68 32.54 -3.15
C ARG A 317 13.29 32.49 -2.50
N ALA A 318 12.44 31.57 -2.94
CA ALA A 318 11.11 31.37 -2.36
C ALA A 318 11.19 30.99 -0.88
N SER A 319 12.10 30.09 -0.53
CA SER A 319 12.29 29.62 0.85
C SER A 319 12.82 30.72 1.77
N ARG A 320 13.79 31.52 1.29
CA ARG A 320 14.24 32.72 2.01
C ARG A 320 13.13 33.73 2.23
N SER A 321 12.24 33.88 1.24
CA SER A 321 11.08 34.77 1.34
C SER A 321 10.07 34.27 2.37
N ALA A 322 9.84 32.95 2.44
CA ALA A 322 8.99 32.33 3.46
C ALA A 322 9.55 32.55 4.88
N GLN A 323 10.85 32.34 5.09
CA GLN A 323 11.53 32.63 6.35
C GLN A 323 11.32 34.08 6.80
N ARG A 324 11.56 35.05 5.91
CA ARG A 324 11.38 36.48 6.21
C ARG A 324 9.94 36.83 6.59
N ARG A 325 8.94 36.27 5.89
CA ARG A 325 7.53 36.48 6.23
C ARG A 325 7.19 35.93 7.61
N SER A 326 7.72 34.75 7.96
CA SER A 326 7.52 34.18 9.30
C SER A 326 8.14 35.03 10.39
N SER A 327 9.35 35.56 10.19
CA SER A 327 10.02 36.45 11.16
C SER A 327 9.25 37.76 11.35
N ALA A 328 8.83 38.41 10.26
CA ALA A 328 8.05 39.64 10.32
C ALA A 328 6.68 39.45 10.99
N ALA A 329 6.06 38.27 10.80
CA ALA A 329 4.81 37.92 11.49
C ALA A 329 5.04 37.73 13.00
N ALA A 330 6.13 37.05 13.41
CA ALA A 330 6.48 36.86 14.81
C ALA A 330 6.79 38.19 15.53
N GLU A 331 7.53 39.09 14.89
CA GLU A 331 7.82 40.44 15.41
C GLU A 331 6.56 41.29 15.57
N LYS A 332 5.62 41.19 14.61
CA LYS A 332 4.33 41.89 14.67
C LYS A 332 3.46 41.37 15.81
N THR A 333 3.41 40.05 16.03
CA THR A 333 2.68 39.44 17.15
C THR A 333 3.28 39.86 18.50
N ALA A 334 4.61 39.84 18.63
CA ALA A 334 5.29 40.32 19.83
C ALA A 334 5.05 41.81 20.10
N GLY A 335 5.02 42.65 19.05
CA GLY A 335 4.70 44.07 19.16
C GLY A 335 3.26 44.37 19.60
N ILE A 336 2.31 43.51 19.21
CA ILE A 336 0.89 43.62 19.62
C ILE A 336 0.72 43.26 21.11
N GLU A 337 1.42 42.23 21.61
CA GLU A 337 1.39 41.85 23.03
C GLU A 337 2.03 42.91 23.95
N VAL A 338 3.09 43.57 23.48
CA VAL A 338 3.73 44.69 24.20
C VAL A 338 2.83 45.93 24.21
N ALA A 339 2.08 46.20 23.14
CA ALA A 339 1.13 47.31 23.10
C ALA A 339 -0.12 47.07 23.99
N ALA A 340 -0.58 45.82 24.10
CA ALA A 340 -1.71 45.45 24.95
C ALA A 340 -1.39 45.50 26.46
N SER A 341 -0.12 45.34 26.85
CA SER A 341 0.33 45.40 28.25
C SER A 341 0.70 46.81 28.73
N GLY A 342 0.73 47.81 27.84
CA GLY A 342 1.17 49.18 28.14
C GLY A 342 0.08 50.19 28.55
N SER A 343 -1.18 49.79 28.75
CA SER A 343 -2.27 50.71 29.15
C SER A 343 -2.72 50.47 30.60
N GLY A 344 -1.83 50.75 31.55
CA GLY A 344 -2.19 50.96 32.96
C GLY A 344 -2.57 52.43 33.21
N PRO A 345 -3.59 52.73 34.05
CA PRO A 345 -4.10 54.09 34.20
C PRO A 345 -3.09 54.97 34.92
N ALA A 346 -2.69 56.09 34.30
CA ALA A 346 -2.01 57.16 34.99
C ALA A 346 -3.01 57.85 35.94
N ALA A 347 -2.61 57.95 37.21
CA ALA A 347 -3.35 58.55 38.33
C ALA A 347 -3.51 60.07 38.21
#